data_AF-A0A2Z5UM46-F1
#
_entry.id   AF-A0A2Z5UM46-F1
#
_cell.length_a   1.000
_cell.length_b   1.000
_cell.length_c   1.000
_cell.angle_alpha   90.00
_cell.angle_beta   90.00
_cell.angle_gamma   90.00
#
_symmetry.space_group_name_H-M   'P 1'
#
loop_
_entity.id
_entity.type
_entity.pdbx_description
1 polymer ?
#
loop_
_entity_poly.entity_id
_entity_poly.type
_entity_poly.pdbx_seq_one_letter_code
_entity_poly.pdbx_strand_id
1 'polypeptide(L)'
;MVAVDDGVKEHYRRAIQKASEIDFDIVKVRYMNKNLATRARANLVAAETVKYLCLAHSYKEHEWIITGDIDEFWHTFILFTERYAEFCNAVFGYFLHHVPGEEGRLRDRINKVVRKPSDSAEGYRRTLDLYREITGTEPSSQVWPAVSVLERGQDPMPCGACGGGGPPDPACGCSRPRGAGPPCNPVP
;
A
#
# COMPACT_ATOMS: atom_id res chain seq x y z
N MET A 1 -19.45 15.91 -5.08
CA MET A 1 -18.34 15.20 -5.74
C MET A 1 -17.53 16.27 -6.46
N VAL A 2 -16.27 16.50 -6.10
CA VAL A 2 -15.42 17.42 -6.88
C VAL A 2 -15.09 16.68 -8.16
N ALA A 3 -15.60 17.17 -9.30
CA ALA A 3 -15.26 16.60 -10.59
C ALA A 3 -13.75 16.73 -10.78
N VAL A 4 -13.07 15.60 -11.00
CA VAL A 4 -11.64 15.63 -11.29
C VAL A 4 -11.48 16.01 -12.75
N ASP A 5 -10.72 17.08 -12.99
CA ASP A 5 -10.45 17.60 -14.34
C ASP A 5 -9.84 16.52 -15.25
N ASP A 6 -10.17 16.59 -16.54
CA ASP A 6 -9.72 15.61 -17.54
C ASP A 6 -8.19 15.56 -17.68
N GLY A 7 -7.50 16.67 -17.38
CA GLY A 7 -6.04 16.75 -17.34
C GLY A 7 -5.43 15.82 -16.28
N VAL A 8 -6.05 15.68 -15.11
CA VAL A 8 -5.59 14.75 -14.06
C VAL A 8 -5.75 13.30 -14.53
N LYS A 9 -6.87 12.98 -15.16
CA LYS A 9 -7.14 11.63 -15.70
C LYS A 9 -6.15 11.27 -16.81
N GLU A 10 -5.86 12.21 -17.70
CA GLU A 10 -4.87 12.02 -18.76
C GLU A 10 -3.44 11.87 -18.20
N HIS A 11 -3.08 12.67 -17.21
CA HIS A 11 -1.79 12.57 -16.53
C HIS A 11 -1.61 11.19 -15.88
N TYR A 12 -2.65 10.66 -15.24
CA TYR A 12 -2.66 9.32 -14.67
C TYR A 12 -2.47 8.23 -15.72
N ARG A 13 -3.18 8.30 -16.86
CA ARG A 13 -3.04 7.32 -17.94
C ARG A 13 -1.62 7.25 -18.47
N ARG A 14 -0.97 8.40 -18.67
CA ARG A 14 0.44 8.47 -19.12
C ARG A 14 1.39 7.85 -18.10
N ALA A 15 1.20 8.14 -16.81
CA ALA A 15 2.02 7.57 -15.75
C ALA A 15 1.88 6.04 -15.70
N ILE A 16 0.66 5.51 -15.77
CA ILE A 16 0.40 4.07 -15.79
C ILE A 16 1.03 3.39 -17.02
N GLN A 17 0.94 4.02 -18.19
CA GLN A 17 1.54 3.47 -19.40
C GLN A 17 3.06 3.32 -19.26
N LYS A 18 3.75 4.31 -18.67
CA LYS A 18 5.19 4.19 -18.42
C LYS A 18 5.50 3.15 -17.34
N ALA A 19 4.69 3.12 -16.29
CA ALA A 19 4.90 2.21 -15.17
C ALA A 19 4.68 0.73 -15.55
N SER A 20 3.88 0.44 -16.58
CA SER A 20 3.65 -0.94 -17.05
C SER A 20 4.86 -1.56 -17.74
N GLU A 21 5.84 -0.75 -18.16
CA GLU A 21 7.10 -1.20 -18.77
C GLU A 21 8.15 -1.61 -17.71
N ILE A 22 7.87 -1.36 -16.43
CA ILE A 22 8.84 -1.54 -15.34
C ILE A 22 8.65 -2.90 -14.66
N ASP A 23 9.74 -3.63 -14.53
CA ASP A 23 9.76 -4.93 -13.84
C ASP A 23 9.89 -4.78 -12.32
N PHE A 24 8.91 -5.33 -11.61
CA PHE A 24 8.84 -5.36 -10.15
C PHE A 24 9.16 -6.74 -9.55
N ASP A 25 9.64 -7.71 -10.32
CA ASP A 25 9.79 -9.10 -9.87
C ASP A 25 10.64 -9.25 -8.61
N ILE A 26 11.78 -8.56 -8.54
CA ILE A 26 12.64 -8.61 -7.35
C ILE A 26 11.99 -7.98 -6.12
N VAL A 27 11.22 -6.90 -6.31
CA VAL A 27 10.45 -6.23 -5.25
C VAL A 27 9.36 -7.15 -4.74
N LYS A 28 8.63 -7.81 -5.66
CA LYS A 28 7.62 -8.82 -5.35
C LYS A 28 8.21 -9.99 -4.57
N VAL A 29 9.40 -10.49 -4.95
CA VAL A 29 10.09 -11.56 -4.19
C VAL A 29 10.41 -11.10 -2.76
N ARG A 30 10.93 -9.88 -2.58
CA ARG A 30 11.21 -9.34 -1.25
C ARG A 30 9.94 -9.20 -0.40
N TYR A 31 8.86 -8.68 -1.00
CA TYR A 31 7.56 -8.56 -0.35
C TYR A 31 7.00 -9.93 0.06
N MET A 32 7.06 -10.93 -0.83
CA MET A 32 6.64 -12.31 -0.54
C MET A 32 7.39 -12.91 0.64
N ASN A 33 8.72 -12.76 0.68
CA ASN A 33 9.54 -13.30 1.76
C ASN A 33 9.25 -12.61 3.10
N LYS A 34 9.01 -11.28 3.09
CA LYS A 34 8.70 -10.52 4.31
C LYS A 34 7.30 -10.86 4.87
N ASN A 35 6.32 -11.06 3.98
CA ASN A 35 4.91 -11.18 4.36
C ASN A 35 4.34 -12.61 4.25
N LEU A 36 5.18 -13.60 3.92
CA LEU A 36 4.77 -14.98 3.61
C LEU A 36 3.67 -15.06 2.55
N ALA A 37 3.69 -14.12 1.60
CA ALA A 37 2.65 -13.94 0.61
C ALA A 37 2.86 -14.84 -0.62
N THR A 38 1.76 -15.25 -1.26
CA THR A 38 1.82 -15.98 -2.53
C THR A 38 2.21 -15.04 -3.68
N ARG A 39 2.69 -15.62 -4.79
CA ARG A 39 2.96 -14.85 -6.02
C ARG A 39 1.72 -14.11 -6.53
N ALA A 40 0.55 -14.74 -6.45
CA ALA A 40 -0.71 -14.13 -6.85
C ALA A 40 -1.03 -12.88 -5.99
N ARG A 41 -0.83 -12.97 -4.67
CA ARG A 41 -0.98 -11.82 -3.77
C ARG A 41 0.00 -10.71 -4.11
N ALA A 42 1.28 -11.04 -4.30
CA ALA A 42 2.30 -10.06 -4.62
C ALA A 42 2.06 -9.35 -5.96
N ASN A 43 1.56 -10.07 -6.98
CA ASN A 43 1.19 -9.47 -8.26
C ASN A 43 0.02 -8.48 -8.10
N LEU A 44 -1.01 -8.85 -7.32
CA LEU A 44 -2.16 -7.99 -7.07
C LEU A 44 -1.77 -6.73 -6.27
N VAL A 45 -0.99 -6.89 -5.19
CA VAL A 45 -0.52 -5.78 -4.35
C VAL A 45 0.40 -4.85 -5.14
N ALA A 46 1.32 -5.39 -5.94
CA ALA A 46 2.18 -4.58 -6.79
C ALA A 46 1.36 -3.74 -7.78
N ALA A 47 0.36 -4.34 -8.44
CA ALA A 47 -0.50 -3.64 -9.38
C ALA A 47 -1.27 -2.48 -8.73
N GLU A 48 -1.90 -2.71 -7.57
CA GLU A 48 -2.63 -1.66 -6.85
C GLU A 48 -1.69 -0.59 -6.27
N THR A 49 -0.47 -0.97 -5.85
CA THR A 49 0.54 -0.02 -5.38
C THR A 49 1.00 0.90 -6.51
N VAL A 50 1.29 0.36 -7.70
CA VAL A 50 1.67 1.17 -8.87
C VAL A 50 0.55 2.14 -9.26
N LYS A 51 -0.72 1.71 -9.21
CA LYS A 51 -1.86 2.61 -9.41
C LYS A 51 -1.86 3.75 -8.42
N TYR A 52 -1.70 3.43 -7.14
CA TYR A 52 -1.62 4.43 -6.09
C TYR A 52 -0.48 5.44 -6.31
N LEU A 53 0.74 4.99 -6.63
CA LEU A 53 1.88 5.89 -6.88
C LEU A 53 1.60 6.83 -8.07
N CYS A 54 0.96 6.32 -9.13
CA CYS A 54 0.56 7.14 -10.26
C CYS A 54 -0.54 8.14 -9.89
N LEU A 55 -1.52 7.76 -9.05
CA LEU A 55 -2.54 8.67 -8.53
C LEU A 55 -1.93 9.82 -7.71
N ALA A 56 -1.03 9.48 -6.79
CA ALA A 56 -0.31 10.45 -5.96
C ALA A 56 0.53 11.43 -6.80
N HIS A 57 1.14 10.93 -7.88
CA HIS A 57 1.84 11.76 -8.86
C HIS A 57 0.89 12.69 -9.64
N SER A 58 -0.25 12.16 -10.09
CA SER A 58 -1.16 12.87 -10.98
C SER A 58 -2.02 13.93 -10.31
N TYR A 59 -2.27 13.79 -9.01
CA TYR A 59 -3.08 14.74 -8.25
C TYR A 59 -2.44 15.11 -6.91
N LYS A 60 -1.51 16.07 -6.97
CA LYS A 60 -0.65 16.48 -5.84
C LYS A 60 -1.36 17.34 -4.79
N GLU A 61 -2.50 17.94 -5.14
CA GLU A 61 -3.28 18.79 -4.24
C GLU A 61 -4.05 17.98 -3.17
N HIS A 62 -4.10 16.65 -3.32
CA HIS A 62 -4.78 15.77 -2.38
C HIS A 62 -3.80 15.06 -1.46
N GLU A 63 -4.10 15.06 -0.16
CA GLU A 63 -3.46 14.18 0.81
C GLU A 63 -4.01 12.76 0.63
N TRP A 64 -3.17 11.86 0.13
CA TRP A 64 -3.56 10.48 -0.11
C TRP A 64 -3.33 9.61 1.12
N ILE A 65 -4.40 8.95 1.59
CA ILE A 65 -4.33 8.05 2.74
C ILE A 65 -4.24 6.61 2.24
N ILE A 66 -3.14 5.95 2.60
CA ILE A 66 -2.91 4.52 2.33
C ILE A 66 -2.56 3.78 3.62
N THR A 67 -2.67 2.46 3.56
CA THR A 67 -2.44 1.57 4.69
C THR A 67 -2.31 0.12 4.20
N GLY A 68 -1.94 -0.79 5.11
CA GLY A 68 -1.81 -2.21 4.83
C GLY A 68 -0.82 -2.51 3.71
N ASP A 69 -1.23 -3.34 2.76
CA ASP A 69 -0.34 -3.94 1.77
C ASP A 69 0.27 -2.94 0.77
N ILE A 70 -0.43 -1.85 0.46
CA ILE A 70 0.08 -0.82 -0.46
C ILE A 70 1.26 -0.08 0.17
N ASP A 71 1.07 0.32 1.43
CA ASP A 71 2.10 0.99 2.22
C ASP A 71 3.31 0.08 2.43
N GLU A 72 3.06 -1.17 2.79
CA GLU A 72 4.08 -2.20 2.99
C GLU A 72 4.87 -2.55 1.71
N PHE A 73 4.20 -2.60 0.56
CA PHE A 73 4.89 -2.81 -0.72
C PHE A 73 5.70 -1.57 -1.12
N TRP A 74 5.18 -0.36 -0.91
CA TRP A 74 5.93 0.87 -1.19
C TRP A 74 7.19 0.98 -0.32
N HIS A 75 7.06 0.69 0.99
CA HIS A 75 8.20 0.55 1.89
C HIS A 75 9.23 -0.45 1.37
N THR A 76 8.77 -1.62 0.89
CA THR A 76 9.66 -2.62 0.31
C THR A 76 10.35 -2.11 -0.95
N PHE A 77 9.64 -1.35 -1.80
CA PHE A 77 10.17 -0.84 -3.06
C PHE A 77 11.22 0.25 -2.86
N ILE A 78 11.01 1.19 -1.93
CA ILE A 78 11.96 2.28 -1.64
C ILE A 78 13.34 1.77 -1.24
N LEU A 79 13.41 0.59 -0.61
CA LEU A 79 14.69 -0.03 -0.22
C LEU A 79 15.54 -0.47 -1.43
N PHE A 80 14.94 -0.65 -2.60
CA PHE A 80 15.67 -0.82 -3.86
C PHE A 80 16.02 0.56 -4.43
N THR A 81 16.82 1.33 -3.69
CA THR A 81 16.98 2.78 -3.86
C THR A 81 17.30 3.22 -5.29
N GLU A 82 18.20 2.53 -5.98
CA GLU A 82 18.54 2.79 -7.39
C GLU A 82 17.33 2.57 -8.31
N ARG A 83 16.71 1.39 -8.24
CA ARG A 83 15.52 1.04 -9.04
C ARG A 83 14.33 1.96 -8.74
N TYR A 84 14.15 2.34 -7.48
CA TYR A 84 13.10 3.26 -7.07
C TYR A 84 13.34 4.66 -7.66
N ALA A 85 14.58 5.15 -7.61
CA ALA A 85 14.95 6.42 -8.21
C ALA A 85 14.78 6.40 -9.75
N GLU A 86 15.17 5.32 -10.42
CA GLU A 86 14.98 5.12 -11.85
C GLU A 86 13.49 5.10 -12.23
N PHE A 87 12.68 4.33 -11.50
CA PHE A 87 11.22 4.31 -11.66
C PHE A 87 10.62 5.71 -11.51
N CYS A 88 10.97 6.40 -10.43
CA CYS A 88 10.48 7.75 -10.18
C CYS A 88 10.88 8.73 -11.30
N ASN A 89 12.13 8.67 -11.77
CA ASN A 89 12.58 9.53 -12.85
C ASN A 89 11.87 9.20 -14.17
N ALA A 90 11.74 7.92 -14.53
CA ALA A 90 11.10 7.49 -15.77
C ALA A 90 9.62 7.85 -15.81
N VAL A 91 8.89 7.55 -14.72
CA VAL A 91 7.43 7.70 -14.66
C VAL A 91 7.04 9.13 -14.30
N PHE A 92 7.66 9.71 -13.27
CA PHE A 92 7.23 10.99 -12.67
C PHE A 92 8.11 12.18 -13.04
N GLY A 93 9.35 11.95 -13.47
CA GLY A 93 10.35 13.00 -13.70
C GLY A 93 10.95 13.61 -12.41
N TYR A 94 10.63 13.05 -11.24
CA TYR A 94 11.17 13.46 -9.94
C TYR A 94 11.04 12.32 -8.93
N PHE A 95 11.83 12.37 -7.85
CA PHE A 95 11.76 11.39 -6.77
C PHE A 95 10.47 11.58 -5.94
N LEU A 96 9.57 10.58 -5.94
CA LEU A 96 8.35 10.62 -5.15
C LEU A 96 8.69 10.23 -3.70
N HIS A 97 8.62 11.19 -2.79
CA HIS A 97 8.93 10.96 -1.37
C HIS A 97 7.75 10.28 -0.65
N HIS A 98 8.08 9.28 0.16
CA HIS A 98 7.16 8.71 1.14
C HIS A 98 7.44 9.30 2.51
N VAL A 99 6.38 9.67 3.24
CA VAL A 99 6.45 10.12 4.62
C VAL A 99 5.71 9.11 5.49
N PRO A 100 6.40 8.36 6.37
CA PRO A 100 5.75 7.38 7.24
C PRO A 100 4.66 8.01 8.10
N GLY A 101 3.55 7.30 8.30
CA GLY A 101 2.44 7.78 9.12
C GLY A 101 2.83 8.08 10.58
N GLU A 102 3.82 7.36 11.11
CA GLU A 102 4.41 7.58 12.44
C GLU A 102 4.95 8.99 12.60
N GLU A 103 5.57 9.55 11.55
CA GLU A 103 6.15 10.89 11.58
C GLU A 103 5.04 11.94 11.70
N GLY A 104 3.94 11.76 10.97
CA GLY A 104 2.75 12.62 11.09
C GLY A 104 2.16 12.57 12.50
N ARG A 105 1.98 11.36 13.06
CA ARG A 105 1.46 11.17 14.43
C ARG A 105 2.38 11.78 15.48
N LEU A 106 3.70 11.70 15.29
CA LEU A 106 4.67 12.33 16.17
C LEU A 106 4.57 13.86 16.13
N ARG A 107 4.48 14.44 14.92
CA ARG A 107 4.29 15.89 14.74
C ARG A 107 3.02 16.38 15.41
N ASP A 108 1.91 15.67 15.24
CA ASP A 108 0.63 16.02 15.87
C ASP A 108 0.75 15.97 17.40
N ARG A 109 1.39 14.93 17.96
CA ARG A 109 1.63 14.83 19.41
C ARG A 109 2.48 15.99 19.93
N ILE A 110 3.57 16.34 19.24
CA ILE A 110 4.45 17.46 19.61
C ILE A 110 3.67 18.79 19.58
N ASN A 111 2.89 19.00 18.53
CA ASN A 111 2.11 20.23 18.33
C ASN A 111 0.77 20.23 19.10
N LYS A 112 0.49 19.19 19.90
CA LYS A 112 -0.76 18.99 20.65
C LYS A 112 -2.00 19.04 19.74
N VAL A 113 -1.86 18.63 18.48
CA VAL A 113 -2.98 18.43 17.55
C VAL A 113 -3.66 17.12 17.90
N VAL A 114 -4.98 17.16 18.10
CA VAL A 114 -5.78 15.97 18.39
C VAL A 114 -6.61 15.65 17.15
N ARG A 115 -6.17 14.65 16.36
CA ARG A 115 -6.99 14.08 15.28
C ARG A 115 -7.97 13.07 15.84
N LYS A 116 -9.21 13.07 15.34
CA LYS A 116 -10.20 12.05 15.66
C LYS A 116 -10.05 10.89 14.66
N PRO A 117 -10.35 9.62 15.05
CA PRO A 117 -10.39 8.51 14.10
C PRO A 117 -11.29 8.76 12.88
N SER A 118 -12.36 9.55 13.06
CA SER A 118 -13.24 10.02 11.97
C SER A 118 -12.49 10.74 10.86
N ASP A 119 -11.43 11.47 11.20
CA ASP A 119 -10.70 12.33 10.26
C ASP A 119 -9.87 11.44 9.31
N SER A 120 -9.30 10.35 9.82
CA SER A 120 -8.57 9.37 9.02
C SER A 120 -9.50 8.54 8.14
N ALA A 121 -10.66 8.13 8.66
CA ALA A 121 -11.67 7.42 7.90
C ALA A 121 -12.26 8.28 6.77
N GLU A 122 -12.49 9.57 7.02
CA GLU A 122 -12.96 10.51 6.00
C GLU A 122 -11.90 10.75 4.91
N GLY A 123 -10.64 10.98 5.30
CA GLY A 123 -9.52 11.11 4.36
C GLY A 123 -9.35 9.85 3.48
N TYR A 124 -9.45 8.68 4.09
CA TYR A 124 -9.39 7.41 3.35
C TYR A 124 -10.60 7.20 2.44
N ARG A 125 -11.81 7.53 2.89
CA ARG A 125 -13.02 7.49 2.04
C ARG A 125 -12.84 8.36 0.80
N ARG A 126 -12.30 9.57 0.98
CA ARG A 126 -11.97 10.48 -0.13
C ARG A 126 -10.90 9.93 -1.08
N THR A 127 -9.89 9.24 -0.55
CA THR A 127 -8.90 8.52 -1.37
C THR A 127 -9.58 7.47 -2.26
N LEU A 128 -10.50 6.66 -1.72
CA LEU A 128 -11.22 5.65 -2.51
C LEU A 128 -12.13 6.29 -3.58
N ASP A 129 -12.81 7.39 -3.25
CA ASP A 129 -13.65 8.11 -4.21
C ASP A 129 -12.84 8.70 -5.36
N LEU A 130 -11.68 9.30 -5.06
CA LEU A 130 -10.77 9.81 -6.09
C LEU A 130 -10.13 8.70 -6.91
N TYR A 131 -9.81 7.56 -6.30
CA TYR A 131 -9.38 6.37 -7.04
C TYR A 131 -10.43 5.98 -8.08
N ARG A 132 -11.71 5.88 -7.69
CA ARG A 132 -12.79 5.52 -8.63
C ARG A 132 -12.93 6.54 -9.75
N GLU A 133 -12.94 7.82 -9.38
CA GLU A 133 -13.14 8.93 -10.33
C GLU A 133 -12.00 9.03 -11.36
N ILE A 134 -10.75 8.83 -10.93
CA ILE A 134 -9.57 8.97 -11.79
C ILE A 134 -9.33 7.71 -12.61
N THR A 135 -9.44 6.53 -11.99
CA THR A 135 -9.14 5.25 -12.66
C THR A 135 -10.30 4.71 -13.49
N GLY A 136 -11.54 5.11 -13.17
CA GLY A 136 -12.77 4.52 -13.73
C GLY A 136 -13.03 3.08 -13.28
N THR A 137 -12.35 2.61 -12.23
CA THR A 137 -12.46 1.23 -11.72
C THR A 137 -12.64 1.21 -10.21
N GLU A 138 -13.22 0.14 -9.68
CA GLU A 138 -13.27 -0.07 -8.23
C GLU A 138 -11.90 -0.48 -7.68
N PRO A 139 -11.47 0.08 -6.53
CA PRO A 139 -10.32 -0.43 -5.79
C PRO A 139 -10.52 -1.91 -5.45
N SER A 140 -9.48 -2.73 -5.62
CA SER A 140 -9.60 -4.15 -5.30
C SER A 140 -9.85 -4.34 -3.80
N SER A 141 -11.01 -4.88 -3.42
CA SER A 141 -11.36 -5.16 -2.01
C SER A 141 -10.43 -6.16 -1.33
N GLN A 142 -9.63 -6.90 -2.11
CA GLN A 142 -8.60 -7.77 -1.59
C GLN A 142 -7.40 -6.97 -1.07
N VAL A 143 -7.09 -5.81 -1.64
CA VAL A 143 -5.90 -5.00 -1.28
C VAL A 143 -6.27 -3.77 -0.48
N TRP A 144 -7.34 -3.08 -0.87
CA TRP A 144 -7.85 -1.87 -0.21
C TRP A 144 -8.82 -2.25 0.91
N PRO A 145 -8.51 -1.97 2.18
CA PRO A 145 -9.41 -2.25 3.29
C PRO A 145 -10.73 -1.50 3.16
N ALA A 146 -11.80 -2.09 3.70
CA ALA A 146 -13.07 -1.39 3.84
C ALA A 146 -12.93 -0.21 4.82
N VAL A 147 -13.62 0.91 4.55
CA VAL A 147 -13.59 2.11 5.40
C VAL A 147 -13.96 1.80 6.86
N SER A 148 -14.85 0.83 7.08
CA SER A 148 -15.28 0.42 8.42
C SER A 148 -14.15 -0.14 9.28
N VAL A 149 -13.06 -0.64 8.68
CA VAL A 149 -11.86 -1.09 9.40
C VAL A 149 -11.20 0.11 10.09
N LEU A 150 -11.03 1.22 9.37
CA LEU A 150 -10.42 2.45 9.91
C LEU A 150 -11.35 3.14 10.92
N GLU A 151 -12.67 3.12 10.70
CA GLU A 151 -13.64 3.69 11.65
C GLU A 151 -13.59 3.03 13.04
N ARG A 152 -13.19 1.74 13.10
CA ARG A 152 -12.99 1.00 14.36
C ARG A 152 -11.65 1.30 15.04
N GLY A 153 -10.83 2.20 14.48
CA GLY A 153 -9.47 2.46 14.98
C GLY A 153 -8.54 1.26 14.85
N GLN A 154 -8.91 0.29 14.01
CA GLN A 154 -8.04 -0.82 13.64
C GLN A 154 -7.22 -0.32 12.47
N ASP A 155 -5.99 0.13 12.72
CA ASP A 155 -5.04 0.37 11.64
C ASP A 155 -4.94 -0.94 10.84
N PRO A 156 -5.26 -0.94 9.53
CA PRO A 156 -5.00 -2.11 8.69
C PRO A 156 -3.53 -2.46 8.83
N MET A 157 -3.29 -3.67 9.34
CA MET A 157 -2.02 -4.17 9.89
C MET A 157 -0.79 -3.33 9.50
N PRO A 158 -0.14 -2.65 10.46
CA PRO A 158 1.07 -1.91 10.16
C PRO A 158 2.17 -2.86 9.68
N CYS A 159 3.04 -2.31 8.84
CA CYS A 159 4.36 -2.84 8.48
C CYS A 159 5.05 -3.44 9.72
N GLY A 160 5.01 -4.77 9.88
CA GLY A 160 5.81 -5.50 10.86
C GLY A 160 5.09 -6.33 11.94
N ALA A 161 3.76 -6.40 11.99
CA ALA A 161 3.08 -7.26 12.98
C ALA A 161 2.96 -8.74 12.54
N CYS A 162 4.03 -9.36 12.02
CA CYS A 162 4.13 -10.84 12.00
C CYS A 162 4.84 -11.31 13.28
N GLY A 163 4.16 -11.13 14.41
CA GLY A 163 4.59 -11.57 15.73
C GLY A 163 3.42 -12.07 16.56
N GLY A 164 2.88 -13.23 16.21
CA GLY A 164 2.07 -14.06 17.12
C GLY A 164 0.54 -13.94 17.04
N GLY A 165 -0.12 -15.05 16.72
CA GLY A 165 -1.31 -15.48 17.48
C GLY A 165 -2.70 -14.99 17.06
N GLY A 166 -2.91 -14.48 15.85
CA GLY A 166 -4.27 -14.23 15.35
C GLY A 166 -4.98 -15.51 14.86
N PRO A 167 -6.29 -15.68 15.06
CA PRO A 167 -7.03 -16.78 14.47
C PRO A 167 -7.03 -16.65 12.93
N PRO A 168 -7.05 -17.77 12.18
CA PRO A 168 -7.04 -17.74 10.73
C PRO A 168 -8.29 -17.04 10.18
N ASP A 169 -8.09 -16.14 9.23
CA ASP A 169 -9.16 -15.50 8.45
C ASP A 169 -9.85 -16.56 7.57
N PRO A 170 -11.17 -16.77 7.70
CA PRO A 170 -11.92 -17.74 6.89
C PRO A 170 -11.95 -17.40 5.39
N ALA A 171 -11.54 -16.20 4.96
CA ALA A 171 -11.41 -15.84 3.55
C ALA A 171 -10.14 -16.40 2.89
N CYS A 172 -9.16 -16.86 3.68
CA CYS A 172 -7.94 -17.45 3.16
C CYS A 172 -8.08 -18.98 3.16
N GLY A 173 -8.34 -19.56 1.99
CA GLY A 173 -8.48 -21.02 1.76
C GLY A 173 -7.20 -21.84 1.96
N CYS A 174 -6.35 -21.46 2.92
CA CYS A 174 -5.15 -22.19 3.30
C CYS A 174 -5.51 -23.29 4.30
N SER A 175 -5.97 -24.43 3.81
CA SER A 175 -6.01 -25.67 4.58
C SER A 175 -4.58 -26.23 4.71
N ARG A 176 -3.89 -25.92 5.82
CA ARG A 176 -2.80 -26.77 6.31
C ARG A 176 -2.98 -27.11 7.79
N PRO A 177 -2.80 -28.38 8.19
CA PRO A 177 -2.95 -28.80 9.57
C PRO A 177 -1.76 -28.31 10.41
N ARG A 178 -2.05 -28.03 11.69
CA ARG A 178 -1.07 -27.65 12.72
C ARG A 178 -0.15 -28.83 13.05
N GLY A 179 1.15 -28.56 13.15
CA GLY A 179 2.07 -29.30 14.02
C GLY A 179 2.85 -30.45 13.38
N ALA A 180 4.09 -30.15 12.97
CA ALA A 180 5.28 -30.98 13.19
C ALA A 180 6.48 -30.16 12.71
N GLY A 181 7.17 -29.48 13.64
CA GLY A 181 8.49 -28.93 13.34
C GLY A 181 9.50 -30.07 13.14
N PRO A 182 10.52 -29.91 12.28
CA PRO A 182 11.56 -30.92 12.14
C PRO A 182 12.38 -31.00 13.44
N PRO A 183 12.87 -32.17 13.85
CA PRO A 183 13.74 -32.27 15.02
C PRO A 183 15.06 -31.54 14.75
N CYS A 184 15.42 -30.61 15.64
CA CYS A 184 16.75 -30.00 15.66
C CYS A 184 17.77 -31.06 16.05
N ASN A 185 18.64 -31.46 15.12
CA ASN A 185 19.86 -32.19 15.47
C ASN A 185 20.86 -31.23 16.11
N PRO A 186 21.58 -31.62 17.19
CA PRO A 186 22.70 -30.84 17.67
C PRO A 186 23.84 -30.90 16.65
N VAL A 187 24.36 -29.73 16.29
CA VAL A 187 25.55 -29.56 15.45
C VAL A 187 26.80 -29.87 16.30
N PRO A 188 27.83 -30.54 15.74
CA PRO A 188 29.03 -30.97 16.46
C PRO A 188 29.89 -29.84 17.03
#